data_AF-A0A1U8JJN0-F1
#
_entry.id   AF-A0A1U8JJN0-F1
#
_cell.length_a   1.000
_cell.length_b   1.000
_cell.length_c   1.000
_cell.angle_alpha   90.00
_cell.angle_beta   90.00
_cell.angle_gamma   90.00
#
_symmetry.space_group_name_H-M   'P 1'
#
loop_
_entity.id
_entity.type
_entity.pdbx_description
1 polymer ?
#
loop_
_entity_poly.entity_id
_entity_poly.type
_entity_poly.pdbx_seq_one_letter_code
_entity_poly.pdbx_strand_id
1 'polypeptide(L)'
;MAAFAIVMMVCLVLIHGGQCKGLFNAAEALHKAKDAENGDIGPDVKAFNVLDYGAKPDGKTDTSINFRRTFEAACNFHGDAMMVIPEGEFLMGPVLFSGPCSNPSLLIIQVNGIVKAQSNMAYYRGGGDDTDWITFQAIDGLIVSGRGTFHGQGSQVWGFNDCARKSNCVRLPAVSFESPLERKQFGVFFLGRASMRFVDLSTEACPQDKTRNR
;
A
#
# COMPACT_ATOMS: atom_id res chain seq x y z
N MET A 1 19.73 23.37 12.92
CA MET A 1 19.50 23.28 11.47
C MET A 1 18.48 22.18 11.24
N ALA A 2 17.20 22.56 11.19
CA ALA A 2 16.06 21.65 11.15
C ALA A 2 15.69 21.37 9.70
N ALA A 3 15.81 20.12 9.26
CA ALA A 3 15.33 19.70 7.95
C ALA A 3 13.84 19.36 8.09
N PHE A 4 13.01 20.14 7.41
CA PHE A 4 11.59 19.93 7.24
C PHE A 4 11.34 18.57 6.59
N ALA A 5 10.81 17.61 7.36
CA ALA A 5 10.22 16.40 6.80
C ALA A 5 8.94 16.81 6.07
N ILE A 6 8.91 16.61 4.76
CA ILE A 6 7.74 16.80 3.91
C ILE A 6 6.71 15.73 4.32
N VAL A 7 5.80 16.11 5.21
CA VAL A 7 4.54 15.41 5.45
C VAL A 7 3.73 15.54 4.17
N MET A 8 3.77 14.54 3.28
CA MET A 8 2.80 14.44 2.20
C MET A 8 1.45 14.05 2.80
N MET A 9 0.78 15.01 3.45
CA MET A 9 -0.64 14.95 3.74
C MET A 9 -1.37 15.08 2.39
N VAL A 10 -1.78 13.96 1.80
CA VAL A 10 -2.88 14.01 0.82
C VAL A 10 -4.19 14.00 1.62
N CYS A 11 -4.45 15.09 2.33
CA CYS A 11 -5.75 15.36 2.93
C CYS A 11 -6.63 16.01 1.86
N LEU A 12 -7.39 15.22 1.10
CA LEU A 12 -8.50 15.74 0.31
C LEU A 12 -9.66 16.11 1.25
N VAL A 13 -9.55 17.26 1.92
CA VAL A 13 -10.69 17.88 2.60
C VAL A 13 -11.52 18.61 1.54
N LEU A 14 -12.52 17.95 0.98
CA LEU A 14 -13.57 18.65 0.22
C LEU A 14 -14.62 19.17 1.22
N ILE A 15 -14.42 20.40 1.68
CA ILE A 15 -15.44 21.19 2.38
C ILE A 15 -16.54 21.53 1.37
N HIS A 16 -17.58 20.71 1.24
CA HIS A 16 -18.89 21.13 0.75
C HIS A 16 -19.96 20.52 1.66
N GLY A 17 -20.80 21.38 2.21
CA GLY A 17 -21.76 21.07 3.28
C GLY A 17 -22.65 19.87 2.98
N GLY A 18 -22.57 18.89 3.87
CA GLY A 18 -23.39 17.68 3.88
C GLY A 18 -22.75 16.69 4.87
N GLN A 19 -23.48 16.31 5.91
CA GLN A 19 -22.97 15.46 7.00
C GLN A 19 -22.43 14.12 6.46
N CYS A 20 -21.11 13.95 6.45
CA CYS A 20 -20.48 12.63 6.32
C CYS A 20 -20.59 11.91 7.66
N LYS A 21 -21.42 10.86 7.74
CA LYS A 21 -21.32 9.88 8.82
C LYS A 21 -20.08 9.02 8.56
N GLY A 22 -19.21 8.93 9.57
CA GLY A 22 -17.95 8.19 9.53
C GLY A 22 -16.79 9.03 9.00
N LEU A 23 -16.47 10.14 9.67
CA LEU A 23 -15.29 10.93 9.35
C LEU A 23 -14.05 10.10 9.73
N PHE A 24 -13.29 9.62 8.74
CA PHE A 24 -11.97 9.06 9.01
C PHE A 24 -11.18 10.09 9.81
N ASN A 25 -10.78 9.71 11.02
CA ASN A 25 -10.14 10.60 11.98
C ASN A 25 -8.64 10.58 11.73
N ALA A 26 -8.14 11.57 10.97
CA ALA A 26 -6.72 11.68 10.65
C ALA A 26 -5.84 11.81 11.91
N ALA A 27 -6.35 12.36 13.02
CA ALA A 27 -5.59 12.44 14.28
C ALA A 27 -5.48 11.07 14.96
N GLU A 28 -6.55 10.26 14.94
CA GLU A 28 -6.53 8.88 15.42
C GLU A 28 -5.60 8.02 14.56
N ALA A 29 -5.71 8.13 13.23
CA ALA A 29 -4.81 7.43 12.30
C ALA A 29 -3.35 7.81 12.53
N LEU A 30 -3.07 9.09 12.77
CA LEU A 30 -1.73 9.58 13.10
C LEU A 30 -1.23 9.03 14.44
N HIS A 31 -2.09 8.91 15.46
CA HIS A 31 -1.73 8.35 16.76
C HIS A 31 -1.42 6.84 16.62
N LYS A 32 -2.33 6.06 16.05
CA LYS A 32 -2.16 4.62 15.80
C LYS A 32 -0.91 4.30 14.99
N ALA A 33 -0.60 5.11 13.98
CA ALA A 33 0.60 4.91 13.19
C ALA A 33 1.90 5.29 13.93
N LYS A 34 1.87 6.22 14.89
CA LYS A 34 3.02 6.52 15.78
C LYS A 34 3.22 5.41 16.81
N ASP A 35 2.13 4.90 17.34
CA ASP A 35 2.08 3.78 18.29
C ASP A 35 2.69 2.51 17.67
N ALA A 36 2.25 2.17 16.45
CA ALA A 36 2.81 1.07 15.65
C ALA A 36 4.33 1.23 15.40
N GLU A 37 4.82 2.45 15.14
CA GLU A 37 6.25 2.71 14.97
C GLU A 37 7.07 2.41 16.24
N ASN A 38 6.53 2.75 17.41
CA ASN A 38 7.19 2.50 18.70
C ASN A 38 7.06 1.04 19.16
N GLY A 39 6.36 0.20 18.40
CA GLY A 39 6.05 -1.17 18.77
C GLY A 39 4.98 -1.28 19.87
N ASP A 40 4.29 -0.17 20.17
CA ASP A 40 3.20 -0.12 21.13
C ASP A 40 1.88 -0.15 20.36
N ILE A 41 1.45 -1.34 19.97
CA ILE A 41 0.34 -1.50 19.03
C ILE A 41 -0.99 -1.66 19.80
N GLY A 42 -0.93 -1.68 21.13
CA GLY A 42 -2.04 -2.04 22.01
C GLY A 42 -2.17 -3.56 22.20
N PRO A 43 -2.72 -4.01 23.35
CA PRO A 43 -2.81 -5.43 23.69
C PRO A 43 -3.79 -6.23 22.83
N ASP A 44 -4.72 -5.55 22.15
CA ASP A 44 -5.85 -6.17 21.45
C ASP A 44 -5.65 -6.25 19.92
N VAL A 45 -4.51 -5.78 19.40
CA VAL A 45 -4.22 -5.84 17.95
C VAL A 45 -3.68 -7.20 17.55
N LYS A 46 -4.40 -7.87 16.64
CA LYS A 46 -3.96 -9.15 16.09
C LYS A 46 -2.92 -8.92 14.98
N ALA A 47 -1.71 -9.41 15.22
CA ALA A 47 -0.65 -9.42 14.22
C ALA A 47 -0.77 -10.62 13.26
N PHE A 48 -0.59 -10.35 11.97
CA PHE A 48 -0.56 -11.30 10.86
C PHE A 48 0.80 -11.19 10.17
N ASN A 49 1.74 -12.06 10.53
CA ASN A 49 3.10 -12.02 9.97
C ASN A 49 3.16 -12.80 8.65
N VAL A 50 3.69 -12.18 7.59
CA VAL A 50 3.80 -12.82 6.27
C VAL A 50 4.59 -14.13 6.29
N LEU A 51 5.49 -14.33 7.25
CA LEU A 51 6.24 -15.57 7.44
C LEU A 51 5.32 -16.73 7.85
N ASP A 52 4.29 -16.47 8.65
CA ASP A 52 3.31 -17.48 9.09
C ASP A 52 2.45 -17.95 7.91
N TYR A 53 2.37 -17.14 6.85
CA TYR A 53 1.71 -17.46 5.59
C TYR A 53 2.67 -18.04 4.55
N GLY A 54 3.94 -18.28 4.91
CA GLY A 54 4.95 -18.95 4.08
C GLY A 54 5.81 -18.03 3.21
N ALA A 55 5.77 -16.71 3.42
CA ALA A 55 6.69 -15.81 2.74
C ALA A 55 8.14 -16.13 3.14
N LYS A 56 9.05 -16.13 2.16
CA LYS A 56 10.47 -16.38 2.40
C LYS A 56 11.28 -15.08 2.30
N PRO A 57 12.04 -14.71 3.33
CA PRO A 57 12.86 -13.50 3.35
C PRO A 57 14.21 -13.71 2.64
N ASP A 58 14.23 -14.32 1.46
CA ASP A 58 15.46 -14.68 0.71
C ASP A 58 15.77 -13.76 -0.49
N GLY A 59 14.89 -12.79 -0.77
CA GLY A 59 14.97 -11.84 -1.88
C GLY A 59 14.87 -12.47 -3.28
N LYS A 60 14.43 -13.73 -3.38
CA LYS A 60 14.47 -14.55 -4.60
C LYS A 60 13.19 -15.33 -4.86
N THR A 61 12.58 -15.90 -3.82
CA THR A 61 11.32 -16.64 -3.91
C THR A 61 10.18 -15.64 -4.06
N ASP A 62 9.29 -15.87 -5.02
CA ASP A 62 8.09 -15.04 -5.17
C ASP A 62 7.15 -15.23 -3.96
N THR A 63 6.90 -14.14 -3.23
CA THR A 63 6.05 -14.10 -2.03
C THR A 63 4.69 -13.44 -2.26
N SER A 64 4.31 -13.14 -3.51
CA SER A 64 3.08 -12.42 -3.86
C SER A 64 1.82 -13.06 -3.28
N ILE A 65 1.71 -14.38 -3.42
CA ILE A 65 0.56 -15.13 -2.90
C ILE A 65 0.50 -15.12 -1.36
N ASN A 66 1.67 -15.15 -0.70
CA ASN A 66 1.76 -15.14 0.75
C ASN A 66 1.35 -13.78 1.30
N PHE A 67 1.79 -12.70 0.66
CA PHE A 67 1.40 -11.33 0.99
C PHE A 67 -0.10 -11.14 0.82
N ARG A 68 -0.66 -11.57 -0.32
CA ARG A 68 -2.12 -11.50 -0.58
C ARG A 68 -2.92 -12.25 0.49
N ARG A 69 -2.56 -13.49 0.80
CA ARG A 69 -3.23 -14.30 1.84
C ARG A 69 -3.13 -13.67 3.23
N THR A 70 -1.98 -13.11 3.57
CA THR A 70 -1.78 -12.43 4.86
C THR A 70 -2.67 -11.20 4.95
N PHE A 71 -2.74 -10.41 3.87
CA PHE A 71 -3.61 -9.25 3.78
C PHE A 71 -5.09 -9.65 3.88
N GLU A 72 -5.54 -10.65 3.11
CA GLU A 72 -6.90 -11.18 3.17
C GLU A 72 -7.28 -11.64 4.59
N ALA A 73 -6.37 -12.31 5.29
CA ALA A 73 -6.60 -12.75 6.66
C ALA A 73 -6.72 -11.58 7.65
N ALA A 74 -5.86 -10.57 7.53
CA ALA A 74 -5.92 -9.37 8.36
C ALA A 74 -7.18 -8.52 8.08
N CYS A 75 -7.51 -8.35 6.80
CA CYS A 75 -8.65 -7.58 6.31
C CYS A 75 -10.00 -8.24 6.68
N ASN A 76 -10.07 -9.57 6.79
CA ASN A 76 -11.26 -10.29 7.22
C ASN A 76 -11.36 -10.52 8.73
N PHE A 77 -10.40 -10.01 9.52
CA PHE A 77 -10.42 -10.16 10.96
C PHE A 77 -11.45 -9.20 11.60
N HIS A 78 -12.33 -9.74 12.45
CA HIS A 78 -13.32 -8.95 13.19
C HIS A 78 -12.71 -8.33 14.46
N GLY A 79 -11.76 -7.42 14.27
CA GLY A 79 -11.07 -6.70 15.34
C GLY A 79 -9.94 -5.83 14.78
N ASP A 80 -9.13 -5.25 15.65
CA ASP A 80 -7.97 -4.47 15.23
C ASP A 80 -6.91 -5.43 14.67
N ALA A 81 -6.48 -5.19 13.43
CA ALA A 81 -5.55 -6.06 12.72
C ALA A 81 -4.32 -5.30 12.23
N MET A 82 -3.20 -6.01 12.24
CA MET A 82 -1.96 -5.53 11.65
C MET A 82 -1.30 -6.64 10.82
N MET A 83 -1.04 -6.36 9.55
CA MET A 83 -0.14 -7.16 8.72
C MET A 83 1.31 -6.75 8.98
N VAL A 84 2.19 -7.72 9.22
CA VAL A 84 3.61 -7.49 9.52
C VAL A 84 4.49 -8.08 8.43
N ILE A 85 5.32 -7.23 7.84
CA ILE A 85 6.43 -7.62 6.97
C ILE A 85 7.72 -7.41 7.77
N PRO A 86 8.30 -8.47 8.36
CA PRO A 86 9.46 -8.36 9.24
C PRO A 86 10.72 -8.02 8.45
N GLU A 87 11.84 -7.86 9.15
CA GLU A 87 13.15 -7.67 8.52
C GLU A 87 13.50 -8.86 7.61
N GLY A 88 14.10 -8.57 6.46
CA GLY A 88 14.38 -9.54 5.40
C GLY A 88 14.17 -8.94 4.02
N GLU A 89 14.57 -9.68 2.97
CA GLU A 89 14.28 -9.31 1.58
C GLU A 89 13.17 -10.21 1.02
N PHE A 90 12.13 -9.61 0.44
CA PHE A 90 11.00 -10.33 -0.15
C PHE A 90 10.90 -9.96 -1.63
N LEU A 91 10.78 -10.93 -2.51
CA LEU A 91 10.54 -10.69 -3.94
C LEU A 91 9.04 -10.83 -4.22
N MET A 92 8.45 -9.82 -4.87
CA MET A 92 7.00 -9.75 -5.08
C MET A 92 6.68 -9.25 -6.47
N GLY A 93 5.83 -9.97 -7.20
CA GLY A 93 5.19 -9.53 -8.44
C GLY A 93 3.97 -8.64 -8.17
N PRO A 94 3.11 -8.41 -9.18
CA PRO A 94 1.86 -7.67 -9.00
C PRO A 94 0.96 -8.27 -7.92
N VAL A 95 0.49 -7.43 -7.00
CA VAL A 95 -0.47 -7.81 -5.95
C VAL A 95 -1.55 -6.75 -5.79
N LEU A 96 -2.79 -7.22 -5.84
CA LEU A 96 -3.99 -6.47 -5.47
C LEU A 96 -4.35 -6.75 -4.01
N PHE A 97 -4.33 -5.72 -3.18
CA PHE A 97 -4.89 -5.69 -1.84
C PHE A 97 -6.26 -5.02 -1.92
N SER A 98 -7.31 -5.84 -1.98
CA SER A 98 -8.68 -5.35 -2.17
C SER A 98 -9.53 -5.51 -0.90
N GLY A 99 -10.31 -4.48 -0.60
CA GLY A 99 -11.37 -4.51 0.41
C GLY A 99 -12.74 -4.89 -0.17
N PRO A 100 -13.84 -4.62 0.56
CA PRO A 100 -13.88 -3.97 1.87
C PRO A 100 -13.35 -4.89 2.98
N CYS A 101 -12.69 -4.31 3.97
CA CYS A 101 -12.25 -5.04 5.17
C CYS A 101 -13.36 -5.09 6.22
N SER A 102 -13.38 -6.18 7.00
CA SER A 102 -14.34 -6.44 8.08
C SER A 102 -13.90 -5.84 9.43
N ASN A 103 -12.72 -5.21 9.48
CA ASN A 103 -12.18 -4.60 10.69
C ASN A 103 -13.07 -3.43 11.15
N PRO A 104 -13.40 -3.33 12.45
CA PRO A 104 -14.09 -2.18 13.01
C PRO A 104 -13.20 -0.92 13.08
N SER A 105 -11.87 -1.10 12.99
CA SER A 105 -10.84 -0.07 13.05
C SER A 105 -9.95 -0.07 11.80
N LEU A 106 -9.02 0.88 11.74
CA LEU A 106 -7.99 1.01 10.70
C LEU A 106 -7.10 -0.24 10.59
N LEU A 107 -6.87 -0.72 9.37
CA LEU A 107 -5.92 -1.79 9.07
C LEU A 107 -4.50 -1.22 9.00
N ILE A 108 -3.56 -1.83 9.72
CA ILE A 108 -2.15 -1.41 9.71
C ILE A 108 -1.32 -2.41 8.89
N ILE A 109 -0.49 -1.92 7.97
CA ILE A 109 0.57 -2.67 7.32
C ILE A 109 1.90 -2.14 7.84
N GLN A 110 2.55 -2.93 8.68
CA GLN A 110 3.85 -2.63 9.27
C GLN A 110 4.96 -3.24 8.40
N VAL A 111 5.73 -2.38 7.73
CA VAL A 111 6.82 -2.75 6.82
C VAL A 111 8.16 -2.48 7.51
N ASN A 112 8.88 -3.54 7.86
CA ASN A 112 10.22 -3.47 8.44
C ASN A 112 11.30 -4.01 7.48
N GLY A 113 10.95 -4.91 6.56
CA GLY A 113 11.85 -5.47 5.56
C GLY A 113 11.93 -4.68 4.25
N ILE A 114 12.63 -5.26 3.28
CA ILE A 114 12.76 -4.75 1.91
C ILE A 114 11.88 -5.62 1.00
N VAL A 115 10.90 -5.00 0.35
CA VAL A 115 10.03 -5.64 -0.64
C VAL A 115 10.49 -5.21 -2.02
N LYS A 116 10.93 -6.15 -2.84
CA LYS A 116 11.49 -5.92 -4.18
C LYS A 116 10.48 -6.32 -5.25
N ALA A 117 10.31 -5.47 -6.25
CA ALA A 117 9.51 -5.80 -7.41
C ALA A 117 10.16 -6.92 -8.22
N GLN A 118 9.36 -7.72 -8.93
CA GLN A 118 9.87 -8.60 -9.98
C GLN A 118 10.52 -7.74 -11.07
N SER A 119 11.76 -8.03 -11.45
CA SER A 119 12.39 -7.38 -12.61
C SER A 119 12.04 -8.05 -13.94
N ASN A 120 11.43 -9.23 -13.90
CA ASN A 120 10.96 -9.91 -15.10
C ASN A 120 9.58 -9.38 -15.52
N MET A 121 9.55 -8.59 -16.59
CA MET A 121 8.31 -7.99 -17.13
C MET A 121 7.24 -9.01 -17.55
N ALA A 122 7.57 -10.30 -17.68
CA ALA A 122 6.55 -11.33 -17.90
C ALA A 122 5.54 -11.44 -16.74
N TYR A 123 5.93 -11.11 -15.51
CA TYR A 123 5.02 -11.09 -14.36
C TYR A 123 3.98 -9.97 -14.44
N TYR A 124 4.24 -8.95 -15.26
CA TYR A 124 3.38 -7.78 -15.47
C TYR A 124 2.55 -7.90 -16.76
N ARG A 125 2.74 -8.97 -17.55
CA ARG A 125 1.96 -9.24 -18.76
C ARG A 125 0.75 -10.08 -18.41
N GLY A 126 -0.45 -9.54 -18.64
CA GLY A 126 -1.69 -10.31 -18.47
C GLY A 126 -1.98 -10.71 -17.02
N GLY A 127 -1.48 -9.96 -16.04
CA GLY A 127 -1.97 -10.08 -14.66
C GLY A 127 -3.48 -9.91 -14.69
N GLY A 128 -4.22 -10.84 -14.08
CA GLY A 128 -5.68 -11.00 -14.28
C GLY A 128 -6.56 -9.78 -14.00
N ASP A 129 -5.97 -8.68 -13.54
CA ASP A 129 -6.63 -7.48 -13.06
C ASP A 129 -6.06 -6.17 -13.67
N ASP A 130 -5.11 -6.20 -14.63
CA ASP A 130 -4.43 -4.99 -15.17
C ASP A 130 -3.84 -4.05 -14.08
N THR A 131 -3.50 -4.62 -12.93
CA THR A 131 -3.03 -3.86 -11.74
C THR A 131 -1.56 -3.49 -11.85
N ASP A 132 -1.18 -2.43 -11.12
CA ASP A 132 0.23 -2.07 -10.95
C ASP A 132 0.97 -3.10 -10.07
N TRP A 133 2.21 -2.80 -9.68
CA TRP A 133 2.98 -3.72 -8.83
C TRP A 133 2.33 -3.93 -7.47
N ILE A 134 1.83 -2.87 -6.84
CA ILE A 134 1.04 -2.97 -5.61
C ILE A 134 -0.17 -2.07 -5.80
N THR A 135 -1.36 -2.64 -5.74
CA THR A 135 -2.60 -1.88 -5.81
C THR A 135 -3.36 -2.06 -4.50
N PHE A 136 -3.67 -0.96 -3.83
CA PHE A 136 -4.59 -0.94 -2.69
C PHE A 136 -5.94 -0.41 -3.17
N GLN A 137 -6.98 -1.25 -3.15
CA GLN A 137 -8.27 -0.93 -3.74
C GLN A 137 -9.40 -1.09 -2.72
N ALA A 138 -10.30 -0.10 -2.64
CA ALA A 138 -11.53 -0.19 -1.86
C ALA A 138 -11.32 -0.51 -0.35
N ILE A 139 -10.20 -0.05 0.22
CA ILE A 139 -9.90 -0.18 1.64
C ILE A 139 -10.22 1.14 2.35
N ASP A 140 -11.15 1.08 3.30
CA ASP A 140 -11.47 2.21 4.18
C ASP A 140 -10.49 2.23 5.36
N GLY A 141 -9.62 3.24 5.41
CA GLY A 141 -8.74 3.48 6.55
C GLY A 141 -7.52 2.54 6.63
N LEU A 142 -6.57 2.72 5.71
CA LEU A 142 -5.32 1.96 5.65
C LEU A 142 -4.13 2.77 6.20
N ILE A 143 -3.36 2.20 7.12
CA ILE A 143 -2.09 2.77 7.58
C ILE A 143 -0.96 1.91 7.03
N VAL A 144 0.04 2.54 6.41
CA VAL A 144 1.27 1.85 5.96
C VAL A 144 2.46 2.47 6.69
N SER A 145 2.99 1.79 7.71
CA SER A 145 4.01 2.33 8.61
C SER A 145 5.24 1.42 8.69
N GLY A 146 6.30 1.93 9.31
CA GLY A 146 7.54 1.21 9.56
C GLY A 146 8.75 1.81 8.87
N ARG A 147 9.87 1.08 8.96
CA ARG A 147 11.21 1.53 8.53
C ARG A 147 11.71 0.81 7.27
N GLY A 148 10.85 -0.01 6.68
CA GLY A 148 11.15 -0.85 5.53
C GLY A 148 11.31 -0.08 4.23
N THR A 149 11.40 -0.82 3.13
CA THR A 149 11.61 -0.24 1.80
C THR A 149 10.83 -1.01 0.75
N PHE A 150 10.03 -0.30 -0.05
CA PHE A 150 9.53 -0.82 -1.32
C PHE A 150 10.52 -0.43 -2.41
N HIS A 151 11.12 -1.43 -3.06
CA HIS A 151 12.15 -1.27 -4.06
C HIS A 151 11.64 -1.74 -5.43
N GLY A 152 11.28 -0.81 -6.31
CA GLY A 152 10.69 -1.08 -7.63
C GLY A 152 11.62 -1.70 -8.66
N GLN A 153 12.92 -1.75 -8.37
CA GLN A 153 13.94 -2.33 -9.26
C GLN A 153 13.95 -1.69 -10.67
N GLY A 154 13.55 -0.41 -10.75
CA GLY A 154 13.36 0.34 -11.99
C GLY A 154 14.56 0.31 -12.94
N SER A 155 15.79 0.40 -12.40
CA SER A 155 17.02 0.31 -13.21
C SER A 155 17.13 -0.94 -14.08
N GLN A 156 16.51 -2.06 -13.67
CA GLN A 156 16.46 -3.30 -14.45
C GLN A 156 15.37 -3.29 -15.54
N VAL A 157 14.36 -2.42 -15.42
CA VAL A 157 13.15 -2.48 -16.24
C VAL A 157 12.83 -1.23 -17.05
N TRP A 158 13.48 -0.08 -16.80
CA TRP A 158 13.23 1.17 -17.53
C TRP A 158 13.38 1.03 -19.06
N GLY A 159 14.29 0.16 -19.51
CA GLY A 159 14.50 -0.14 -20.93
C GLY A 159 13.32 -0.83 -21.62
N PHE A 160 12.34 -1.34 -20.88
CA PHE A 160 11.14 -1.98 -21.41
C PHE A 160 9.95 -1.04 -21.55
N ASN A 161 10.05 0.24 -21.14
CA ASN A 161 8.95 1.19 -21.26
C ASN A 161 8.74 1.64 -22.72
N ASP A 162 7.71 1.10 -23.37
CA ASP A 162 7.30 1.46 -24.72
C ASP A 162 5.87 2.03 -24.82
N CYS A 163 5.29 2.44 -23.68
CA CYS A 163 3.92 2.97 -23.58
C CYS A 163 3.68 4.26 -24.35
N ALA A 164 4.73 5.01 -24.69
CA ALA A 164 4.62 6.18 -25.57
C ALA A 164 4.41 5.81 -27.06
N ARG A 165 4.63 4.54 -27.44
CA ARG A 165 4.67 4.09 -28.85
C ARG A 165 3.73 2.93 -29.14
N LYS A 166 3.33 2.15 -28.14
CA LYS A 166 2.45 0.98 -28.30
C LYS A 166 1.25 1.08 -27.37
N SER A 167 0.07 0.73 -27.89
CA SER A 167 -1.17 0.67 -27.12
C SER A 167 -1.21 -0.51 -26.12
N ASN A 168 -0.51 -1.61 -26.42
CA ASN A 168 -0.45 -2.81 -25.58
C ASN A 168 0.90 -2.91 -24.85
N CYS A 169 1.34 -1.80 -24.26
CA CYS A 169 2.58 -1.76 -23.50
C CYS A 169 2.41 -2.42 -22.13
N VAL A 170 3.54 -2.79 -21.51
CA VAL A 170 3.55 -3.31 -20.14
C VAL A 170 3.91 -2.17 -19.20
N ARG A 171 3.05 -1.88 -18.22
CA ARG A 171 3.34 -0.85 -17.20
C ARG A 171 4.52 -1.29 -16.35
N LEU A 172 5.37 -0.33 -16.01
CA LEU A 172 6.47 -0.56 -15.09
C LEU A 172 5.94 -0.72 -13.65
N PRO A 173 6.73 -1.31 -12.73
CA PRO A 173 6.34 -1.42 -11.34
C PRO A 173 5.97 -0.05 -10.74
N ALA A 174 4.71 0.07 -10.32
CA ALA A 174 4.16 1.26 -9.66
C ALA A 174 3.30 0.84 -8.45
N VAL A 175 3.12 1.75 -7.50
CA VAL A 175 2.20 1.55 -6.38
C VAL A 175 1.00 2.45 -6.58
N SER A 176 -0.19 1.86 -6.65
CA SER A 176 -1.45 2.56 -6.85
C SER A 176 -2.42 2.41 -5.69
N PHE A 177 -3.24 3.43 -5.56
CA PHE A 177 -4.25 3.57 -4.53
C PHE A 177 -5.57 3.91 -5.20
N GLU A 178 -6.51 2.97 -5.17
CA GLU A 178 -7.78 3.05 -5.87
C GLU A 178 -8.94 3.17 -4.87
N SER A 179 -9.62 4.32 -4.90
CA SER A 179 -10.83 4.56 -4.12
C SER A 179 -12.08 4.22 -4.96
N PRO A 180 -13.14 3.63 -4.36
CA PRO A 180 -14.44 3.57 -5.02
C PRO A 180 -14.95 4.99 -5.28
N LEU A 181 -15.51 5.23 -6.47
CA LEU A 181 -16.05 6.52 -6.94
C LEU A 181 -17.07 7.16 -5.96
N GLU A 182 -17.65 6.38 -5.05
CA GLU A 182 -18.70 6.84 -4.11
C GLU A 182 -18.20 7.12 -2.67
N ARG A 183 -16.94 6.77 -2.33
CA ARG A 183 -16.38 7.02 -0.99
C ARG A 183 -15.23 8.04 -1.07
N LYS A 184 -15.49 9.24 -0.56
CA LYS A 184 -14.57 10.39 -0.57
C LYS A 184 -13.45 10.33 0.47
N GLN A 185 -13.18 9.20 1.12
CA GLN A 185 -12.19 9.17 2.20
C GLN A 185 -11.28 7.95 2.14
N PHE A 186 -10.34 8.02 1.19
CA PHE A 186 -9.15 7.19 1.19
C PHE A 186 -8.03 7.94 1.91
N GLY A 187 -7.53 7.39 3.02
CA GLY A 187 -6.42 7.96 3.78
C GLY A 187 -5.32 6.93 3.94
N VAL A 188 -4.20 7.11 3.25
CA VAL A 188 -2.99 6.32 3.46
C VAL A 188 -1.96 7.18 4.14
N PHE A 189 -1.53 6.73 5.33
CA PHE A 189 -0.56 7.42 6.15
C PHE A 189 0.75 6.67 6.10
N PHE A 190 1.76 7.31 5.51
CA PHE A 190 3.16 6.90 5.66
C PHE A 190 3.74 7.64 6.86
N LEU A 191 3.84 6.97 8.00
CA LEU A 191 4.54 7.51 9.17
C LEU A 191 5.86 6.78 9.40
N GLY A 192 6.91 7.57 9.61
CA GLY A 192 8.17 7.13 10.22
C GLY A 192 9.03 8.31 10.65
N ARG A 193 9.51 8.31 11.90
CA ARG A 193 10.71 9.06 12.32
C ARG A 193 11.98 8.51 11.65
N ALA A 194 11.97 7.23 11.27
CA ALA A 194 12.91 6.61 10.33
C ALA A 194 12.16 6.27 9.03
N SER A 195 12.45 7.00 7.95
CA SER A 195 11.61 7.05 6.75
C SER A 195 11.43 5.67 6.10
N MET A 196 10.18 5.19 6.00
CA MET A 196 9.76 4.26 4.95
C MET A 196 10.24 4.80 3.60
N ARG A 197 10.84 3.95 2.78
CA ARG A 197 11.38 4.36 1.48
C ARG A 197 10.64 3.69 0.33
N PHE A 198 10.31 4.49 -0.66
CA PHE A 198 9.96 4.04 -2.00
C PHE A 198 11.16 4.35 -2.90
N VAL A 199 11.77 3.33 -3.49
CA VAL A 199 12.97 3.45 -4.32
C VAL A 199 12.67 2.90 -5.70
N ASP A 200 13.07 3.61 -6.75
CA ASP A 200 12.86 3.25 -8.16
C ASP A 200 11.38 2.99 -8.53
N LEU A 201 10.47 3.81 -8.00
CA LEU A 201 9.02 3.68 -8.19
C LEU A 201 8.38 4.98 -8.66
N SER A 202 7.30 4.86 -9.45
CA SER A 202 6.36 5.94 -9.70
C SER A 202 5.22 5.85 -8.68
N THR A 203 4.86 6.98 -8.06
CA THR A 203 3.63 7.10 -7.27
C THR A 203 2.63 7.91 -8.09
N GLU A 204 1.60 7.24 -8.61
CA GLU A 204 0.54 7.90 -9.35
C GLU A 204 -0.69 7.99 -8.44
N ALA A 205 -1.05 9.21 -8.04
CA ALA A 205 -2.36 9.46 -7.49
C ALA A 205 -3.33 9.55 -8.68
N CYS A 206 -4.31 8.66 -8.75
CA CYS A 206 -5.26 8.66 -9.85
C CYS A 206 -5.95 10.04 -9.91
N PRO A 207 -5.88 10.77 -11.04
CA PRO A 207 -6.71 11.94 -11.24
C PRO A 207 -8.17 11.49 -11.13
N GLN A 208 -8.97 12.19 -10.33
CA GLN A 208 -10.43 12.07 -10.39
C GLN A 208 -10.83 12.44 -11.83
N ASP A 209 -11.22 11.45 -12.64
CA ASP A 209 -11.68 11.72 -13.99
C ASP A 209 -12.92 12.60 -13.92
N LYS A 210 -12.74 13.86 -14.33
CA LYS A 210 -13.83 14.73 -14.72
C LYS A 210 -14.37 14.17 -16.04
N THR A 211 -15.33 13.26 -15.97
CA THR A 211 -16.23 13.05 -17.10
C THR A 211 -17.12 14.28 -17.27
N ARG A 212 -16.54 15.24 -17.98
CA ARG A 212 -17.17 16.12 -18.93
C ARG A 212 -17.99 15.26 -19.90
N ASN A 213 -19.31 15.36 -19.81
CA ASN A 213 -20.28 15.28 -20.92
C ASN A 213 -21.55 15.93 -20.36
N ARG A 214 -21.78 17.22 -20.67
CA ARG A 214 -22.57 17.71 -21.81
C ARG A 214 -24.00 17.20 -21.77
#